data_AF-A0A7L2RWI0-F1
#
_entry.id   AF-A0A7L2RWI0-F1
#
_cell.length_a   1.000
_cell.length_b   1.000
_cell.length_c   1.000
_cell.angle_alpha   90.00
_cell.angle_beta   90.00
_cell.angle_gamma   90.00
#
_symmetry.space_group_name_H-M   'P 1'
#
loop_
_entity.id
_entity.type
_entity.pdbx_description
1 polymer ?
#
loop_
_entity_poly.entity_id
_entity_poly.type
_entity_poly.pdbx_seq_one_letter_code
_entity_poly.pdbx_strand_id
1 'polypeptide(L)'
;IYEYRKTNHEFPSRFSGRIQWNGSKDMQDVSITVVNVTLNDSGIYTCNITREFEFEIHRPLFTSSRLIHLTVVEEAGEDFTSVISEIMMYILLVFLTLWLLIEMVYCYRKVSKAEEAAQENA
;
A
#
# COMPACT_ATOMS: atom_id res chain seq x y z
N ILE A 1 7.92 24.21 -14.15
CA ILE A 1 7.80 22.84 -13.58
C ILE A 1 8.67 22.85 -12.33
N TYR A 2 8.07 22.61 -11.16
CA TYR A 2 8.67 22.84 -9.85
C TYR A 2 10.04 22.14 -9.68
N GLU A 3 11.06 22.88 -9.23
CA GLU A 3 12.40 22.32 -8.90
C GLU A 3 12.70 22.56 -7.42
N TYR A 4 13.13 21.50 -6.73
CA TYR A 4 13.63 21.59 -5.35
C TYR A 4 15.15 21.41 -5.34
N ARG A 5 15.90 22.47 -5.05
CA ARG A 5 17.37 22.44 -4.91
C ARG A 5 17.80 23.21 -3.66
N LYS A 6 17.66 22.61 -2.47
CA LYS A 6 17.85 23.25 -1.14
C LYS A 6 16.89 24.43 -0.86
N THR A 7 16.29 25.00 -1.90
CA THR A 7 15.32 26.09 -1.95
C THR A 7 14.31 25.79 -3.07
N ASN A 8 13.07 26.25 -2.87
CA ASN A 8 11.96 25.98 -3.78
C ASN A 8 12.03 26.96 -4.97
N HIS A 9 12.09 26.43 -6.19
CA HIS A 9 12.02 27.23 -7.41
C HIS A 9 10.74 26.89 -8.16
N GLU A 10 9.82 27.85 -8.18
CA GLU A 10 8.58 27.74 -8.92
C GLU A 10 8.67 28.54 -10.21
N PHE A 11 8.42 27.85 -11.33
CA PHE A 11 8.31 28.48 -12.63
C PHE A 11 6.85 28.82 -12.94
N PRO A 12 6.58 29.91 -13.67
CA PRO A 12 5.22 30.30 -14.03
C PRO A 12 4.51 29.14 -14.74
N SER A 13 3.46 28.65 -14.10
CA SER A 13 2.66 27.50 -14.53
C SER A 13 1.27 27.61 -13.91
N ARG A 14 0.32 26.82 -14.39
CA ARG A 14 -1.02 26.65 -13.80
C ARG A 14 -1.01 26.18 -12.33
N PHE A 15 0.13 25.71 -11.84
CA PHE A 15 0.31 25.26 -10.46
C PHE A 15 0.97 26.33 -9.57
N SER A 16 1.25 27.52 -10.11
CA SER A 16 1.96 28.56 -9.36
C SER A 16 1.19 28.97 -8.11
N GLY A 17 1.87 28.98 -6.96
CA GLY A 17 1.29 29.31 -5.65
C GLY A 17 0.40 28.23 -5.05
N ARG A 18 0.25 27.06 -5.71
CA ARG A 18 -0.54 25.92 -5.21
C ARG A 18 0.31 24.73 -4.78
N ILE A 19 1.60 24.72 -5.11
CA ILE A 19 2.51 23.62 -4.76
C ILE A 19 3.20 23.90 -3.43
N GLN A 20 3.16 22.91 -2.53
CA GLN A 20 3.89 22.91 -1.27
C GLN A 20 4.84 21.70 -1.21
N TRP A 21 6.04 21.89 -0.71
CA TRP A 21 6.98 20.80 -0.47
C TRP A 21 6.60 20.05 0.80
N ASN A 22 6.42 18.73 0.70
CA ASN A 22 6.13 17.85 1.84
C ASN A 22 7.18 16.73 2.01
N GLY A 23 8.19 16.68 1.14
CA GLY A 23 9.24 15.67 1.20
C GLY A 23 10.23 15.88 2.34
N SER A 24 11.04 14.85 2.58
CA SER A 24 12.06 14.88 3.61
C SER A 24 13.25 15.76 3.22
N LYS A 25 13.89 16.38 4.21
CA LYS A 25 15.09 17.23 4.03
C LYS A 25 16.27 16.45 3.44
N ASP A 26 16.34 15.16 3.73
CA ASP A 26 17.39 14.27 3.24
C ASP A 26 17.14 13.78 1.79
N MET A 27 16.03 14.16 1.17
CA MET A 27 15.61 13.75 -0.18
C MET A 27 15.42 12.23 -0.33
N GLN A 28 15.17 11.50 0.76
CA GLN A 28 14.71 10.10 0.69
C GLN A 28 13.22 10.02 0.31
N ASP A 29 12.41 10.93 0.86
CA ASP A 29 11.03 11.16 0.42
C ASP A 29 10.96 12.46 -0.39
N VAL A 30 10.43 12.37 -1.61
CA VAL A 30 10.24 13.50 -2.52
C VAL A 30 8.75 13.58 -2.83
N SER A 31 8.02 14.22 -1.91
CA SER A 31 6.58 14.42 -2.04
C SER A 31 6.25 15.92 -2.13
N ILE A 32 5.26 16.23 -2.96
CA ILE A 32 4.68 17.57 -3.10
C ILE A 32 3.19 17.50 -2.83
N THR A 33 2.65 18.56 -2.25
CA THR A 33 1.22 18.73 -2.01
C THR A 33 0.70 19.80 -2.94
N VAL A 34 -0.35 19.47 -3.70
CA VAL A 34 -1.07 20.43 -4.54
C VAL A 34 -2.33 20.86 -3.79
N VAL A 35 -2.43 22.14 -3.48
CA VAL A 35 -3.58 22.73 -2.78
C VAL A 35 -4.61 23.21 -3.82
N ASN A 36 -5.89 23.15 -3.48
CA ASN A 36 -7.00 23.54 -4.37
C ASN A 36 -6.94 22.79 -5.71
N VAL A 37 -7.05 21.47 -5.64
CA VAL A 37 -7.04 20.57 -6.81
C VAL A 37 -8.33 20.77 -7.62
N THR A 38 -8.19 20.75 -8.94
CA THR A 38 -9.29 20.88 -9.91
C THR A 38 -9.30 19.71 -10.89
N LEU A 39 -10.43 19.43 -11.54
CA LEU A 39 -10.54 18.34 -12.54
C LEU A 39 -9.49 18.44 -13.65
N ASN A 40 -9.13 19.67 -14.03
CA ASN A 40 -8.10 19.94 -15.03
C ASN A 40 -6.71 19.48 -14.60
N ASP A 41 -6.46 19.27 -13.31
CA ASP A 41 -5.16 18.81 -12.80
C ASP A 41 -4.99 17.29 -13.03
N SER A 42 -5.98 16.59 -13.59
CA SER A 42 -5.83 15.21 -14.05
C SER A 42 -4.82 15.09 -15.18
N GLY A 43 -3.96 14.07 -15.13
CA GLY A 43 -2.95 13.84 -16.15
C GLY A 43 -1.83 12.92 -15.67
N ILE A 44 -0.78 12.85 -16.48
CA ILE A 44 0.43 12.07 -16.19
C ILE A 44 1.53 13.05 -15.76
N TYR A 45 2.04 12.84 -14.55
CA TYR A 45 3.09 13.62 -13.95
C TYR A 45 4.39 12.84 -13.99
N THR A 46 5.47 13.51 -14.36
CA THR A 46 6.81 12.92 -14.37
C THR A 46 7.63 13.55 -13.25
N CYS A 47 8.02 12.75 -12.27
CA CYS A 47 8.97 13.14 -11.24
C CYS A 47 10.37 12.72 -11.68
N ASN A 48 11.25 13.70 -11.87
CA ASN A 48 12.66 13.46 -12.17
C ASN A 48 13.49 13.82 -10.94
N ILE A 49 14.18 12.83 -10.40
CA ILE A 49 14.99 12.94 -9.19
C ILE A 49 16.43 12.76 -9.61
N THR A 50 17.25 13.77 -9.34
CA THR A 50 18.69 13.72 -9.55
C THR A 50 19.36 13.86 -8.20
N ARG A 51 20.11 12.84 -7.79
CA ARG A 51 20.83 12.80 -6.52
C ARG A 51 22.32 12.68 -6.77
N GLU A 52 23.07 13.57 -6.17
CA GLU A 52 24.53 13.47 -6.09
C GLU A 52 24.89 12.95 -4.70
N PHE A 53 25.64 11.86 -4.63
CA PHE A 53 26.17 11.37 -3.37
C PHE A 53 27.60 11.88 -3.20
N GLU A 54 27.89 12.44 -2.04
CA GLU A 54 29.24 12.93 -1.72
C GLU A 54 29.96 11.87 -0.88
N PHE A 55 30.87 11.11 -1.53
CA PHE A 55 31.81 10.22 -0.85
C PHE A 55 33.22 10.82 -0.89
N GLU A 56 34.10 10.40 0.02
CA GLU A 56 35.47 10.95 0.16
C GLU A 56 36.29 10.89 -1.14
N ILE A 57 36.04 9.89 -1.97
CA ILE A 57 36.83 9.57 -3.17
C ILE A 57 36.07 9.74 -4.48
N HIS A 58 34.74 9.73 -4.47
CA HIS A 58 33.90 9.75 -5.68
C HIS A 58 32.58 10.47 -5.43
N ARG A 59 32.02 11.09 -6.48
CA ARG A 59 30.72 11.76 -6.45
C ARG A 59 29.76 11.17 -7.48
N PRO A 60 29.19 9.97 -7.22
CA PRO A 60 28.29 9.36 -8.19
C PRO A 60 26.97 10.13 -8.26
N LEU A 61 26.50 10.30 -9.50
CA LEU A 61 25.21 10.91 -9.83
C LEU A 61 24.20 9.81 -10.12
N PHE A 62 23.06 9.84 -9.44
CA PHE A 62 21.94 8.93 -9.69
C PHE A 62 20.73 9.71 -10.16
N THR A 63 20.18 9.31 -11.31
CA THR A 63 18.96 9.89 -11.88
C THR A 63 17.86 8.84 -11.90
N SER A 64 16.73 9.15 -11.29
CA SER A 64 15.53 8.33 -11.31
C SER A 64 14.37 9.12 -11.87
N SER A 65 13.56 8.47 -12.72
CA SER A 65 12.32 9.03 -13.22
C SER A 65 11.15 8.15 -12.79
N ARG A 66 10.06 8.78 -12.36
CA ARG A 66 8.81 8.13 -11.96
C ARG A 66 7.65 8.80 -12.66
N LEU A 67 6.79 7.97 -13.27
CA LEU A 67 5.54 8.40 -13.87
C LEU A 67 4.42 8.18 -12.87
N ILE A 68 3.61 9.20 -12.64
CA ILE A 68 2.51 9.24 -11.68
C ILE A 68 1.25 9.57 -12.47
N HIS A 69 0.29 8.67 -12.48
CA HIS A 69 -1.00 8.88 -13.11
C HIS A 69 -1.95 9.46 -12.06
N LEU A 70 -2.34 10.73 -12.23
CA LEU A 70 -3.27 11.42 -11.35
C LEU A 70 -4.59 11.60 -12.05
N THR A 71 -5.65 11.05 -11.47
CA THR A 71 -7.03 11.28 -11.92
C THR A 71 -7.77 11.97 -10.79
N VAL A 72 -8.26 13.19 -11.06
CA VAL A 72 -9.07 13.95 -10.11
C VAL A 72 -10.52 13.63 -10.38
N VAL A 73 -11.22 13.15 -9.34
CA VAL A 73 -12.64 12.82 -9.34
C VAL A 73 -13.37 13.73 -8.34
N GLU A 74 -14.65 14.00 -8.57
CA GLU A 74 -15.46 14.85 -7.67
C GLU A 74 -15.71 14.17 -6.33
N GLU A 75 -15.93 12.86 -6.36
CA GLU A 75 -16.11 12.01 -5.19
C GLU A 75 -15.00 10.96 -5.15
N ALA A 76 -14.32 10.85 -4.00
CA ALA A 76 -13.33 9.81 -3.79
C ALA A 76 -14.01 8.45 -3.84
N GLY A 77 -13.51 7.55 -4.69
CA GLY A 77 -13.96 6.15 -4.67
C GLY A 77 -13.64 5.53 -3.31
N GLU A 78 -14.60 4.82 -2.72
CA GLU A 78 -14.35 4.10 -1.48
C GLU A 78 -13.37 2.94 -1.73
N ASP A 79 -12.31 2.87 -0.92
CA ASP A 79 -11.37 1.75 -0.94
C ASP A 79 -12.05 0.50 -0.36
N PHE A 80 -12.77 -0.22 -1.22
CA PHE A 80 -13.45 -1.46 -0.84
C PHE A 80 -12.48 -2.56 -0.40
N THR A 81 -11.16 -2.39 -0.58
CA THR A 81 -10.14 -3.34 -0.09
C THR A 81 -10.28 -3.60 1.41
N SER A 82 -10.55 -2.57 2.21
CA SER A 82 -10.74 -2.74 3.66
C SER A 82 -11.94 -3.64 3.94
N VAL A 83 -13.09 -3.35 3.33
CA VAL A 83 -14.34 -4.11 3.49
C VAL A 83 -14.18 -5.56 3.00
N ILE A 84 -13.54 -5.76 1.85
CA ILE A 84 -13.28 -7.08 1.28
C ILE A 84 -12.38 -7.89 2.21
N SER A 85 -11.33 -7.27 2.78
CA SER A 85 -10.41 -7.96 3.69
C SER A 85 -11.10 -8.45 4.97
N GLU A 86 -12.04 -7.67 5.50
CA GLU A 86 -12.85 -8.03 6.65
C GLU A 86 -13.80 -9.21 6.34
N ILE A 87 -14.50 -9.16 5.20
CA ILE A 87 -15.39 -10.26 4.76
C ILE A 87 -14.59 -11.55 4.56
N MET A 88 -13.43 -11.47 3.91
CA MET A 88 -12.56 -12.62 3.67
C MET A 88 -12.08 -13.25 4.98
N MET A 89 -11.77 -12.44 6.01
CA MET A 89 -11.41 -12.95 7.34
C MET A 89 -12.55 -13.79 7.94
N TYR A 90 -13.79 -13.28 7.93
CA TYR A 90 -14.94 -14.01 8.48
C TYR A 90 -15.21 -15.32 7.73
N ILE A 91 -15.11 -15.32 6.40
CA ILE A 91 -15.28 -16.51 5.57
C ILE A 91 -14.26 -17.58 5.96
N LEU A 92 -12.98 -17.21 6.09
CA LEU A 92 -11.92 -18.13 6.49
C LEU A 92 -12.14 -18.70 7.90
N LEU A 93 -12.58 -17.87 8.85
CA LEU A 93 -12.89 -18.33 10.21
C LEU A 93 -14.01 -19.38 10.23
N VAL A 94 -15.08 -19.17 9.47
CA VAL A 94 -16.19 -20.13 9.38
C VAL A 94 -15.73 -21.45 8.76
N PHE A 95 -14.97 -21.41 7.66
CA PHE A 95 -14.47 -22.63 7.04
C PHE A 95 -13.51 -23.41 7.94
N LEU A 96 -12.57 -22.72 8.60
CA LEU A 96 -11.61 -23.36 9.51
C LEU A 96 -12.30 -23.97 10.73
N THR A 97 -13.28 -23.27 11.31
CA THR A 97 -14.04 -23.79 12.46
C THR A 97 -14.87 -25.02 12.09
N LEU A 98 -15.56 -25.00 10.94
CA LEU A 98 -16.27 -26.18 10.44
C LEU A 98 -15.33 -27.35 10.17
N TRP A 99 -14.17 -27.10 9.55
CA TRP A 99 -13.14 -28.12 9.34
C TRP A 99 -12.70 -28.74 10.67
N LEU A 100 -12.34 -27.92 11.65
CA LEU A 100 -11.91 -28.39 12.97
C LEU A 100 -13.01 -29.19 13.67
N LEU A 101 -14.27 -28.76 13.59
CA LEU A 101 -15.39 -29.52 14.16
C LEU A 101 -15.56 -30.88 13.49
N ILE A 102 -15.42 -30.95 12.16
CA ILE A 102 -15.47 -32.22 11.42
C ILE A 102 -14.34 -33.15 11.87
N GLU A 103 -13.10 -32.65 11.96
CA GLU A 103 -11.95 -33.43 12.44
C GLU A 103 -12.14 -33.89 13.89
N MET A 104 -12.65 -33.03 14.77
CA MET A 104 -12.94 -33.36 16.16
C MET A 104 -14.00 -34.47 16.26
N VAL A 105 -15.10 -34.37 15.51
CA VAL A 105 -16.15 -35.41 15.48
C VAL A 105 -15.63 -36.71 14.88
N TYR A 106 -14.83 -36.62 13.81
CA TYR A 106 -14.21 -37.78 13.17
C TYR A 106 -13.28 -38.52 14.13
N CYS A 107 -12.35 -37.79 14.78
CA CYS A 107 -11.44 -38.34 15.77
C CYS A 107 -12.19 -38.93 16.97
N TYR A 108 -13.19 -38.21 17.50
CA TYR A 108 -14.01 -38.67 18.60
C TYR A 108 -14.71 -40.00 18.29
N ARG A 109 -15.39 -40.07 17.13
CA ARG A 109 -16.06 -41.31 16.70
C ARG A 109 -15.08 -42.47 16.49
N LYS A 110 -13.89 -42.18 15.97
CA LYS A 110 -12.86 -43.19 15.75
C LYS A 110 -12.34 -43.75 17.08
N VAL A 111 -12.06 -42.90 18.07
CA VAL A 111 -11.59 -43.32 19.40
C VAL A 111 -12.67 -44.09 20.15
N SER A 112 -13.90 -43.59 20.16
CA SER A 112 -15.04 -44.29 20.80
C SER A 112 -15.23 -45.70 20.24
N LYS A 113 -15.17 -45.89 18.91
CA LYS A 113 -15.23 -47.23 18.31
C LYS A 113 -14.05 -48.13 18.68
N ALA A 114 -12.87 -47.56 18.91
CA ALA A 114 -11.70 -48.32 19.33
C ALA A 114 -11.79 -48.76 20.80
N GLU A 115 -12.37 -47.95 21.68
CA GLU A 115 -12.62 -48.29 23.08
C GLU A 115 -13.66 -49.41 23.24
N GLU A 116 -14.78 -49.35 22.50
CA GLU A 116 -15.80 -50.40 22.50
C GLU A 116 -15.23 -51.76 22.08
N ALA A 117 -14.41 -51.79 21.02
CA ALA A 117 -13.76 -53.01 20.55
C ALA A 117 -12.70 -53.56 21.52
N ALA A 118 -12.07 -52.74 22.34
CA ALA A 118 -11.12 -53.21 23.35
C ALA A 118 -11.83 -53.85 24.55
N GLN A 119 -13.03 -53.36 24.91
CA GLN A 119 -13.83 -53.88 26.01
C GLN A 119 -14.51 -55.22 25.69
N GLU A 120 -14.95 -55.45 24.44
CA GLU A 120 -15.54 -56.73 24.01
C GLU A 120 -14.49 -57.86 23.87
N ASN A 121 -13.21 -57.52 23.70
CA ASN A 121 -12.12 -58.49 23.52
C ASN A 121 -11.35 -58.80 24.82
N ALA A 122 -11.76 -58.26 25.96
CA ALA A 122 -11.18 -58.48 27.29
C ALA A 122 -12.07 -59.39 28.15
#